data_AF-A0A8S2G1H6-F1
#
_entry.id   AF-A0A8S2G1H6-F1
#
_cell.length_a   1.000
_cell.length_b   1.000
_cell.length_c   1.000
_cell.angle_alpha   90.00
_cell.angle_beta   90.00
_cell.angle_gamma   90.00
#
_symmetry.space_group_name_H-M   'P 1'
#
loop_
_entity.id
_entity.type
_entity.pdbx_description
1 polymer ?
#
loop_
_entity_poly.entity_id
_entity_poly.type
_entity_poly.pdbx_seq_one_letter_code
_entity_poly.pdbx_strand_id
1 'polypeptide(L)' 'FHSTAELMVKRENDPWVIAKRSDLRELLMIVNQKNANLKEINDKVKQICATHFSNIFLIE' A
#
# COMPACT_ATOMS: atom_id res chain seq x y z
N PHE A 1 -11.02 -7.02 18.35
CA PHE A 1 -10.25 -7.71 17.31
C PHE A 1 -9.90 -6.69 16.26
N HIS A 2 -8.60 -6.42 16.05
CA HIS A 2 -8.14 -5.55 14.96
C HIS A 2 -8.09 -6.38 13.69
N SER A 3 -8.71 -5.93 12.60
CA SER A 3 -8.70 -6.62 11.31
C SER A 3 -7.93 -5.80 10.28
N THR A 4 -6.85 -6.38 9.74
CA THR A 4 -6.06 -5.78 8.67
C THR A 4 -6.17 -6.60 7.39
N ALA A 5 -6.11 -5.91 6.24
CA ALA A 5 -6.02 -6.55 4.92
C ALA A 5 -5.17 -5.70 3.99
N GLU A 6 -4.44 -6.35 3.10
CA GLU A 6 -3.63 -5.68 2.07
C GLU A 6 -3.69 -6.45 0.75
N LEU A 7 -3.76 -5.69 -0.35
CA LEU A 7 -3.69 -6.18 -1.71
C LEU A 7 -2.77 -5.27 -2.52
N MET A 8 -1.81 -5.87 -3.23
CA MET A 8 -0.95 -5.16 -4.18
C MET A 8 -1.01 -5.88 -5.53
N VAL A 9 -1.47 -5.17 -6.57
CA VAL A 9 -1.63 -5.72 -7.92
C VAL A 9 -0.91 -4.84 -8.91
N LYS A 10 -0.11 -5.47 -9.77
CA LYS A 10 0.50 -4.82 -10.93
C LYS A 10 -0.47 -4.90 -12.11
N ARG A 11 -0.83 -3.76 -12.69
CA ARG A 11 -1.63 -3.73 -13.93
C ARG A 11 -0.71 -3.83 -15.16
N GLU A 12 -1.29 -4.23 -16.30
CA GLU A 12 -0.58 -4.47 -17.56
C GLU A 12 0.26 -3.28 -18.05
N ASN A 13 -0.15 -2.04 -17.76
CA ASN A 13 0.56 -0.81 -18.15
C ASN A 13 1.64 -0.35 -17.14
N ASP A 14 2.08 -1.24 -16.24
CA ASP A 14 2.99 -1.00 -15.11
C ASP A 14 2.48 -0.22 -13.86
N PRO A 15 1.27 0.37 -13.76
CA PRO A 15 0.89 1.01 -12.50
C PRO A 15 0.54 -0.06 -11.46
N TRP A 16 1.06 0.14 -10.26
CA TRP A 16 0.71 -0.66 -9.10
C TRP A 16 -0.53 -0.09 -8.43
N VAL A 17 -1.50 -0.95 -8.13
CA VAL A 17 -2.69 -0.62 -7.35
C VAL A 17 -2.54 -1.29 -5.99
N ILE A 18 -2.65 -0.49 -4.94
CA ILE A 18 -2.51 -0.93 -3.56
C ILE A 18 -3.80 -0.60 -2.83
N ALA A 19 -4.39 -1.59 -2.18
CA ALA A 19 -5.50 -1.41 -1.26
C ALA A 19 -5.08 -1.93 0.12
N LYS A 20 -5.22 -1.09 1.15
CA LYS A 20 -5.01 -1.45 2.55
C LYS A 20 -6.26 -1.15 3.35
N ARG A 21 -6.63 -2.04 4.26
CA ARG A 21 -7.72 -1.84 5.23
C ARG A 21 -7.22 -2.10 6.64
N SER A 22 -7.65 -1.26 7.57
CA SER A 22 -7.47 -1.42 9.01
C SER A 22 -8.79 -1.08 9.68
N ASP A 23 -9.47 -2.10 10.19
CA ASP A 23 -10.86 -2.04 10.68
C ASP A 23 -11.80 -1.38 9.65
N LEU A 24 -12.28 -0.16 9.94
CA LEU A 24 -13.19 0.62 9.09
C LEU A 24 -12.47 1.66 8.21
N ARG A 25 -11.13 1.68 8.21
CA ARG A 25 -10.33 2.64 7.46
C ARG A 25 -9.70 1.97 6.24
N GLU A 26 -9.83 2.62 5.10
CA GLU A 26 -9.33 2.10 3.82
C GLU A 26 -8.41 3.13 3.16
N LEU A 27 -7.33 2.63 2.57
CA LEU A 27 -6.39 3.41 1.76
C LEU A 27 -6.24 2.73 0.40
N LEU A 28 -6.56 3.45 -0.66
CA LEU A 28 -6.32 3.06 -2.05
C LEU A 28 -5.24 3.97 -2.64
N MET A 29 -4.20 3.37 -3.21
CA MET A 29 -3.09 4.10 -3.84
C MET A 29 -2.79 3.54 -5.23
N ILE A 30 -2.45 4.44 -6.15
CA ILE A 30 -1.88 4.10 -7.45
C ILE A 30 -0.43 4.58 -7.48
N VAL A 31 0.51 3.65 -7.62
CA VAL A 31 1.93 3.96 -7.73
C VAL A 31 2.36 3.76 -9.18
N ASN A 32 2.55 4.89 -9.88
CA ASN A 32 3.01 4.92 -11.26
C ASN A 32 4.54 4.84 -11.32
N GLN A 33 5.10 3.67 -11.05
CA GLN A 33 6.53 3.42 -11.16
C GLN A 33 6.80 2.30 -12.17
N LYS A 34 7.28 2.68 -13.36
CA LYS A 34 7.61 1.74 -14.43
C LYS A 34 8.70 0.77 -14.00
N ASN A 35 8.61 -0.47 -14.47
CA ASN A 35 9.57 -1.54 -14.20
C ASN A 35 9.83 -1.86 -12.72
N ALA A 36 9.01 -1.35 -11.80
CA ALA A 36 9.14 -1.70 -10.39
C ALA A 36 8.67 -3.13 -10.12
N ASN A 37 9.41 -3.83 -9.27
CA ASN A 37 9.02 -5.13 -8.75
C ASN A 37 8.21 -4.98 -7.44
N LEU A 38 7.64 -6.10 -6.98
CA LEU A 38 6.78 -6.12 -5.79
C LEU A 38 7.52 -5.63 -4.53
N LYS A 39 8.80 -5.97 -4.39
CA LYS A 39 9.60 -5.60 -3.21
C LYS A 39 9.81 -4.09 -3.15
N GLU A 40 10.21 -3.47 -4.25
CA GLU A 40 10.42 -2.01 -4.34
C GLU A 40 9.14 -1.23 -4.03
N ILE A 41 8.00 -1.71 -4.53
CA ILE A 41 6.70 -1.10 -4.27
C ILE A 41 6.28 -1.26 -2.82
N ASN A 42 6.48 -2.45 -2.24
CA ASN A 42 6.17 -2.69 -0.84
C ASN A 42 6.97 -1.78 0.10
N ASP A 43 8.28 -1.65 -0.14
CA ASP A 43 9.15 -0.77 0.67
C ASP A 43 8.71 0.70 0.56
N LYS A 44 8.37 1.15 -0.65
CA LYS A 44 7.83 2.49 -0.90
C LYS A 44 6.48 2.73 -0.22
N VAL A 45 5.57 1.75 -0.28
CA VAL A 45 4.25 1.82 0.39
C VAL A 45 4.42 1.91 1.89
N LYS A 46 5.32 1.11 2.49
CA LYS A 46 5.64 1.20 3.92
C LYS A 46 6.14 2.59 4.30
N GLN A 47 7.05 3.17 3.50
CA GLN A 47 7.56 4.52 3.72
C GLN A 47 6.43 5.57 3.65
N ILE A 48 5.56 5.50 2.65
CA ILE A 48 4.40 6.42 2.51
C ILE A 48 3.47 6.30 3.72
N CYS A 49 3.14 5.07 4.13
CA CYS A 49 2.29 4.81 5.28
C CYS A 49 2.91 5.37 6.57
N ALA A 50 4.20 5.13 6.80
CA ALA A 50 4.89 5.66 7.97
C ALA A 50 4.94 7.20 8.00
N THR A 51 5.09 7.84 6.83
CA THR A 51 5.24 9.30 6.72
C THR A 51 3.90 10.03 6.79
N HIS A 52 2.85 9.49 6.18
CA HIS A 52 1.59 10.22 5.96
C HIS A 52 0.37 9.59 6.64
N PHE A 53 0.45 8.30 6.99
CA PHE A 53 -0.71 7.51 7.44
C PHE A 53 -0.42 6.70 8.72
N SER A 54 0.56 7.13 9.53
CA SER A 54 0.94 6.46 10.78
C SER A 54 -0.23 6.33 11.78
N ASN A 55 -1.21 7.24 11.71
CA ASN A 55 -2.42 7.22 12.52
C ASN A 55 -3.51 6.29 11.98
N ILE A 56 -3.35 5.71 10.77
CA ILE A 56 -4.32 4.86 10.09
C ILE A 56 -3.84 3.41 10.06
N PHE A 57 -2.57 3.19 9.74
CA PHE A 57 -1.94 1.89 9.76
C PHE A 57 -0.93 1.90 10.89
N LEU A 58 -1.21 1.14 11.95
CA LEU A 58 -0.21 0.86 12.97
C LEU A 58 0.96 0.18 12.27
N ILE A 59 2.16 0.71 12.52
CA ILE A 59 3.41 0.15 12.02
C ILE A 59 3.56 -1.22 12.69
N GLU A 60 3.36 -2.31 11.93
CA GLU A 60 3.84 -3.65 12.29
C GLU A 60 5.23 -3.88 11.69
#